data_AF-A0A829H5G7-F1
#
_entry.id   AF-A0A829H5G7-F1
#
_cell.length_a   1.000
_cell.length_b   1.000
_cell.length_c   1.000
_cell.angle_alpha   90.00
_cell.angle_beta   90.00
_cell.angle_gamma   90.00
#
_symmetry.space_group_name_H-M   'P 1'
#
loop_
_entity.id
_entity.type
_entity.pdbx_description
1 polymer ?
#
loop_
_entity_poly.entity_id
_entity_poly.type
_entity_poly.pdbx_seq_one_letter_code
_entity_poly.pdbx_strand_id
1 'polypeptide(L)' 'DTIEGEAGIFGEDRSQTLVDNQALETLKAMPNVEISPHIGFYTDAAVKNMIDISLDDVKTILEGGKSAHQVN' A
#
# COMPACT_ATOMS: atom_id res chain seq x y z
N ASP A 1 -8.95 1.88 6.23
CA ASP A 1 -7.60 1.66 5.67
C ASP A 1 -7.55 1.90 4.17
N THR A 2 -8.55 1.47 3.41
CA THR A 2 -8.67 1.85 1.99
C THR A 2 -10.00 2.51 1.70
N ILE A 3 -10.04 3.29 0.61
CA ILE A 3 -11.25 3.91 0.09
C ILE A 3 -11.25 3.88 -1.45
N GLU A 4 -12.43 3.76 -2.05
CA GLU A 4 -12.58 3.87 -3.49
C GLU A 4 -12.11 5.25 -4.00
N GLY A 5 -11.34 5.24 -5.09
CA GLY A 5 -10.80 6.47 -5.67
C GLY A 5 -9.65 7.10 -4.89
N GLU A 6 -8.92 6.35 -4.05
CA GLU A 6 -7.75 6.86 -3.29
C GLU A 6 -6.47 7.06 -4.11
N ALA A 7 -6.44 6.59 -5.37
CA ALA A 7 -5.28 6.70 -6.23
C ALA A 7 -4.90 8.17 -6.48
N GLY A 8 -3.63 8.50 -6.27
CA GLY A 8 -3.14 9.89 -6.33
C GLY A 8 -3.53 10.75 -5.11
N ILE A 9 -4.16 10.17 -4.10
CA ILE A 9 -4.49 10.85 -2.84
C ILE A 9 -3.69 10.23 -1.70
N PHE A 10 -3.84 8.93 -1.47
CA PHE A 10 -3.08 8.22 -0.43
C PHE A 10 -1.63 7.99 -0.88
N GLY A 11 -0.70 8.08 0.07
CA GLY A 11 0.74 7.99 -0.20
C GLY A 11 1.40 9.30 -0.65
N GLU A 12 0.66 10.40 -0.76
CA GLU A 12 1.18 11.73 -1.11
C GLU A 12 0.91 12.76 0.01
N ASP A 13 1.78 13.76 0.14
CA ASP A 13 1.49 14.91 1.00
C ASP A 13 0.48 15.83 0.32
N ARG A 14 -0.73 15.86 0.87
CA ARG A 14 -1.86 16.67 0.40
C ARG A 14 -2.24 17.77 1.40
N SER A 15 -1.39 18.10 2.38
CA SER A 15 -1.67 19.07 3.45
C SER A 15 -2.01 20.48 2.96
N GLN A 16 -1.56 20.85 1.75
CA GLN A 16 -1.78 22.17 1.13
C GLN A 16 -2.67 22.13 -0.11
N THR A 17 -3.25 20.98 -0.45
CA THR A 17 -3.98 20.78 -1.71
C THR A 17 -5.38 20.25 -1.44
N LEU A 18 -6.35 20.69 -2.23
CA LEU A 18 -7.70 20.13 -2.20
C LEU A 18 -7.71 18.73 -2.80
N VAL A 19 -8.55 17.87 -2.23
CA VAL A 19 -8.74 16.49 -2.67
C VAL A 19 -10.19 16.35 -3.17
N ASP A 20 -10.36 15.99 -4.43
CA ASP A 20 -11.67 15.76 -5.03
C ASP A 20 -12.10 14.30 -4.85
N ASN A 21 -12.48 13.94 -3.62
CA ASN A 21 -13.06 12.64 -3.31
C ASN A 21 -14.21 12.79 -2.30
N GLN A 22 -15.44 12.76 -2.80
CA GLN A 22 -16.64 12.97 -1.98
C GLN A 22 -16.81 11.92 -0.88
N ALA A 23 -16.43 10.66 -1.14
CA ALA A 23 -16.52 9.60 -0.15
C ALA A 23 -15.55 9.85 1.01
N LEU A 24 -14.32 10.28 0.70
CA LEU A 24 -13.31 10.62 1.69
C LEU A 24 -13.77 11.78 2.59
N GLU A 25 -14.28 12.85 2.00
CA GLU A 25 -14.78 14.00 2.78
C GLU A 25 -15.99 13.64 3.66
N THR A 26 -16.88 12.78 3.15
CA THR A 26 -18.04 12.30 3.92
C THR A 26 -17.59 11.46 5.12
N LEU A 27 -16.65 10.54 4.93
CA LEU A 27 -16.13 9.69 6.00
C LEU A 27 -15.30 10.46 7.03
N LYS A 28 -14.49 11.44 6.60
CA LYS A 28 -13.71 12.32 7.49
C LYS A 28 -14.59 13.12 8.45
N ALA A 29 -15.82 13.43 8.07
CA ALA A 29 -16.75 14.19 8.90
C ALA A 29 -17.49 13.33 9.96
N MET A 30 -17.35 12.00 9.92
CA MET A 30 -18.04 11.09 10.84
C MET A 30 -17.21 10.85 12.12
N PRO A 31 -17.73 11.15 13.32
CA PRO A 31 -16.97 11.00 14.57
C PRO A 31 -16.72 9.54 14.97
N ASN A 32 -17.39 8.59 14.30
CA ASN A 32 -17.29 7.16 14.53
C ASN A 32 -16.45 6.44 13.44
N VAL A 33 -15.68 7.19 12.64
CA VAL A 33 -14.85 6.66 11.56
C VAL A 33 -13.40 7.07 11.79
N GLU A 34 -12.49 6.10 11.68
CA GLU A 34 -11.04 6.31 11.68
C GLU A 34 -10.49 5.98 10.28
N ILE A 35 -9.67 6.86 9.73
CA ILE A 35 -9.12 6.73 8.38
C ILE A 35 -7.60 6.62 8.48
N SER A 36 -7.08 5.48 8.03
CA SER A 36 -5.66 5.24 7.81
C SER A 36 -5.39 5.17 6.31
N PRO A 37 -4.29 5.75 5.79
CA PRO A 37 -4.04 5.88 4.35
C PRO A 37 -3.32 4.65 3.76
N HIS A 38 -4.03 3.53 3.59
CA HIS A 38 -3.53 2.27 3.03
C HIS A 38 -2.25 1.78 3.74
N ILE A 39 -2.28 1.76 5.07
CA ILE A 39 -1.13 1.35 5.90
C ILE A 39 -1.42 0.09 6.71
N GLY A 40 -2.49 -0.65 6.40
CA GLY A 40 -2.80 -1.93 7.05
C GLY A 40 -1.69 -2.96 6.90
N PHE A 41 -0.86 -2.85 5.85
CA PHE A 41 0.32 -3.69 5.64
C PHE A 41 1.59 -3.16 6.33
N TYR A 42 1.61 -1.92 6.82
CA TYR A 42 2.84 -1.21 7.19
C TYR A 42 3.33 -1.61 8.60
N THR A 43 3.90 -2.82 8.68
CA THR A 43 4.49 -3.40 9.89
C THR A 43 5.93 -3.84 9.63
N ASP A 44 6.76 -3.89 10.68
CA ASP A 44 8.16 -4.34 10.56
C ASP A 44 8.28 -5.73 9.92
N ALA A 45 7.40 -6.65 10.32
CA ALA A 45 7.40 -8.02 9.78
C ALA A 45 7.03 -8.05 8.29
N ALA A 46 6.01 -7.30 7.87
CA ALA A 46 5.60 -7.26 6.47
C ALA A 46 6.67 -6.60 5.59
N VAL A 47 7.24 -5.47 6.02
CA VAL A 47 8.30 -4.78 5.27
C VAL A 47 9.55 -5.64 5.16
N LYS A 48 9.95 -6.33 6.24
CA LYS A 48 11.05 -7.29 6.20
C LYS A 48 10.80 -8.40 5.19
N ASN A 49 9.60 -9.00 5.21
CA ASN A 49 9.25 -10.08 4.30
C ASN A 49 9.22 -9.61 2.84
N MET A 50 8.74 -8.38 2.57
CA MET A 50 8.78 -7.80 1.22
C MET A 50 10.21 -7.73 0.68
N ILE A 51 11.18 -7.35 1.52
CA ILE A 51 12.59 -7.27 1.15
C ILE A 51 13.18 -8.68 0.95
N ASP A 52 13.09 -9.54 1.97
CA ASP A 52 13.74 -10.85 1.96
C ASP A 52 13.21 -11.72 0.81
N ILE A 53 11.88 -11.84 0.67
CA ILE A 53 11.25 -12.69 -0.34
C ILE A 53 11.56 -12.18 -1.75
N SER A 54 11.47 -10.87 -1.99
CA SER A 54 11.73 -10.32 -3.34
C SER A 54 13.19 -10.52 -3.76
N LEU A 55 14.14 -10.34 -2.85
CA LEU A 55 15.56 -10.54 -3.16
C LEU A 55 15.91 -12.02 -3.33
N ASP A 56 15.32 -12.91 -2.53
CA ASP A 56 15.49 -14.36 -2.68
C ASP A 56 14.92 -14.86 -4.02
N ASP A 57 13.75 -14.34 -4.44
CA ASP A 57 13.16 -14.65 -5.74
C ASP A 57 14.03 -14.15 -6.91
N VAL A 58 14.52 -12.91 -6.83
CA VAL A 58 15.43 -12.36 -7.85
C VAL A 58 16.69 -13.20 -7.95
N LYS A 59 17.30 -13.54 -6.81
CA LYS A 59 18.49 -14.40 -6.78
C LYS A 59 18.21 -15.76 -7.41
N THR A 60 17.09 -16.40 -7.06
CA THR A 60 16.69 -17.71 -7.60
C THR A 60 16.60 -17.67 -9.12
N ILE A 61 15.99 -16.61 -9.68
CA ILE A 61 15.87 -16.42 -11.13
C ILE A 61 17.24 -16.22 -11.78
N LEU A 62 18.09 -15.38 -11.18
CA LEU A 62 19.45 -15.12 -11.69
C LEU A 62 20.34 -16.37 -11.69
N GLU A 63 20.12 -17.29 -10.75
CA GLU A 63 20.79 -18.58 -10.66
C GLU A 63 20.21 -19.64 -11.62
N GLY A 64 19.22 -19.26 -12.45
CA GLY A 64 18.56 -20.15 -13.41
C GLY A 64 17.47 -21.04 -12.81
N GLY A 65 17.11 -20.81 -11.55
CA GLY A 65 15.99 -21.46 -10.87
C GLY A 65 14.63 -20.88 -11.27
N LYS A 66 13.57 -21.54 -10.82
CA LYS A 66 12.18 -21.04 -10.95
C LYS A 66 11.69 -20.56 -9.59
N SER A 67 11.40 -19.25 -9.48
CA SER A 67 10.78 -18.67 -8.29
C SER A 67 9.36 -19.21 -8.10
N ALA A 68 8.97 -19.44 -6.84
CA ALA A 68 7.60 -19.83 -6.46
C ALA A 68 6.58 -18.71 -6.72
N HIS A 69 7.03 -17.46 -6.77
CA HIS A 69 6.21 -16.27 -6.95
C HIS A 69 6.32 -15.67 -8.36
N GLN A 70 6.89 -16.40 -9.32
CA GLN A 70 6.98 -15.95 -10.71
C GLN A 70 5.58 -15.77 -11.32
N VAL A 71 5.28 -14.57 -11.79
CA VAL A 71 4.04 -14.22 -12.49
C VAL A 71 4.23 -14.41 -14.00
N ASN A 72 3.26 -15.05 -14.68
CA ASN A 72 3.27 -15.31 -16.12
C ASN A 72 2.51 -14.25 -16.91
#